data_AF-A0A926UGX1-F1
#
_entry.id   AF-A0A926UGX1-F1
#
_cell.length_a   1.000
_cell.length_b   1.000
_cell.length_c   1.000
_cell.angle_alpha   90.00
_cell.angle_beta   90.00
_cell.angle_gamma   90.00
#
_symmetry.space_group_name_H-M   'P 1'
#
loop_
_entity.id
_entity.type
_entity.pdbx_description
1 polymer ?
#
loop_
_entity_poly.entity_id
_entity_poly.type
_entity_poly.pdbx_seq_one_letter_code
_entity_poly.pdbx_strand_id
1 'polypeptide(L)'
;MKAYKFKGKINSEGNLIITEAIDLVPGDVEVIILQVTRHDEVPLNSVSSFESEDIKKPVQYRTNAFKDLLENVQPSPPDFDPEQARWDALQEKYNL
;
A
#
# COMPACT_ATOMS: atom_id res chain seq x y z
N MET A 1 -10.85 23.98 2.34
CA MET A 1 -9.40 23.79 2.49
C MET A 1 -8.76 23.73 1.11
N LYS A 2 -7.61 24.39 0.91
CA LYS A 2 -6.82 24.30 -0.33
C LYS A 2 -5.58 23.47 -0.04
N ALA A 3 -5.32 22.47 -0.86
CA ALA A 3 -4.11 21.66 -0.77
C ALA A 3 -3.15 22.08 -1.89
N TYR A 4 -1.88 22.13 -1.56
CA TYR A 4 -0.83 22.42 -2.52
C TYR A 4 0.09 21.21 -2.65
N LYS A 5 0.49 20.90 -3.89
CA LYS A 5 1.42 19.81 -4.17
C LYS A 5 2.78 20.41 -4.49
N PHE A 6 3.75 20.12 -3.63
CA PHE A 6 5.12 20.56 -3.79
C PHE A 6 6.07 19.38 -3.88
N LYS A 7 7.22 19.59 -4.53
CA LYS A 7 8.33 18.67 -4.54
C LYS A 7 9.17 18.87 -3.28
N GLY A 8 9.17 17.84 -2.45
CA GLY A 8 10.05 17.71 -1.31
C GLY A 8 10.98 16.50 -1.47
N LYS A 9 12.13 16.56 -0.83
CA LYS A 9 13.10 15.47 -0.71
C LYS A 9 13.31 15.16 0.76
N ILE A 10 13.46 13.89 1.10
CA ILE A 10 13.98 13.48 2.42
C ILE A 10 15.51 13.51 2.37
N ASN A 11 16.16 14.19 3.30
CA ASN A 11 17.62 14.21 3.40
C ASN A 11 18.15 12.93 4.08
N SER A 12 19.48 12.79 4.18
CA SER A 12 20.14 11.64 4.82
C SER A 12 19.86 11.49 6.32
N GLU A 13 19.34 12.55 6.96
CA GLU A 13 18.98 12.56 8.38
C GLU A 13 17.48 12.27 8.60
N GLY A 14 16.70 12.07 7.52
CA GLY A 14 15.26 11.82 7.60
C GLY A 14 14.38 13.08 7.59
N ASN A 15 14.95 14.26 7.35
CA ASN A 15 14.22 15.53 7.35
C ASN A 15 13.59 15.82 5.97
N LEU A 16 12.34 16.27 5.95
CA LEU A 16 11.66 16.75 4.75
C LEU A 16 12.16 18.15 4.38
N ILE A 17 12.77 18.27 3.21
CA ILE A 17 13.22 19.53 2.62
C ILE A 17 12.35 19.83 1.40
N ILE A 18 11.62 20.94 1.46
CA ILE A 18 10.90 21.47 0.30
C ILE A 18 11.91 22.23 -0.56
N THR A 19 12.07 21.83 -1.82
CA THR A 19 13.11 22.38 -2.71
C THR A 19 12.69 23.66 -3.43
N GLU A 20 11.44 24.06 -3.31
CA GLU A 20 10.86 25.22 -3.99
C GLU A 20 10.35 26.27 -3.00
N ALA A 21 10.41 27.54 -3.40
CA ALA A 21 9.87 28.64 -2.61
C ALA A 21 8.35 28.59 -2.66
N ILE A 22 7.71 28.63 -1.49
CA ILE A 22 6.26 28.64 -1.39
C ILE A 22 5.84 29.98 -0.80
N ASP A 23 4.90 30.64 -1.49
CA ASP A 23 4.24 31.83 -0.99
C ASP A 23 2.96 31.42 -0.24
N LEU A 24 3.05 31.33 1.09
CA LEU A 24 1.92 31.07 1.98
C LEU A 24 1.63 32.30 2.81
N VAL A 25 0.34 32.64 2.91
CA VAL A 25 -0.12 33.62 3.88
C VAL A 25 0.15 33.12 5.32
N PRO A 26 0.53 34.01 6.25
CA PRO A 26 0.75 33.62 7.65
C PRO A 26 -0.50 32.98 8.27
N GLY A 27 -0.30 31.83 8.94
CA GLY A 27 -1.36 31.07 9.60
C GLY A 27 -0.92 29.65 9.92
N ASP A 28 -1.78 28.89 10.59
CA ASP A 28 -1.53 27.49 10.90
C ASP A 28 -1.67 26.62 9.65
N VAL A 29 -0.76 25.65 9.49
CA VAL A 29 -0.74 24.74 8.34
C VAL A 29 -0.61 23.29 8.81
N GLU A 30 -1.29 22.39 8.12
CA GLU A 30 -1.15 20.95 8.29
C GLU A 30 -0.32 20.38 7.14
N VAL A 31 0.60 19.47 7.47
CA VAL A 31 1.46 18.81 6.48
C VAL A 31 1.05 17.34 6.36
N ILE A 32 0.61 16.94 5.16
CA ILE A 32 0.23 15.55 4.84
C ILE A 32 1.31 14.95 3.94
N ILE A 33 1.98 13.90 4.43
CA ILE A 33 3.03 13.20 3.68
C ILE A 33 2.46 11.89 3.13
N LEU A 34 2.42 11.77 1.81
CA LEU A 34 2.03 10.55 1.10
C LEU A 34 3.31 9.83 0.64
N GLN A 35 3.62 8.72 1.31
CA GLN A 35 4.73 7.85 0.88
C GLN A 35 4.26 6.96 -0.27
N VAL A 36 4.87 7.14 -1.44
CA VAL A 36 4.65 6.25 -2.59
C VAL A 36 5.74 5.19 -2.56
N THR A 37 5.43 4.01 -2.02
CA THR A 37 6.31 2.84 -2.14
C THR A 37 6.33 2.40 -3.60
N ARG A 38 7.38 2.76 -4.35
CA ARG A 38 7.68 2.09 -5.61
C ARG A 38 8.22 0.70 -5.26
N HIS A 39 7.59 -0.32 -5.80
CA HIS A 39 7.98 -1.73 -5.67
C HIS A 39 9.22 -2.06 -6.53
N ASP A 40 10.25 -1.22 -6.49
CA ASP A 40 11.50 -1.47 -7.22
C ASP A 40 12.65 -1.64 -6.21
N GLU A 41 13.02 -2.90 -6.02
CA GLU A 41 14.30 -3.44 -5.52
C GLU A 41 14.97 -2.69 -4.35
N VAL A 42 14.70 -3.22 -3.16
CA VAL A 42 15.29 -2.84 -1.88
C VAL A 42 16.83 -3.03 -1.91
N PRO A 43 17.66 -1.99 -1.66
CA PRO A 43 19.04 -2.18 -1.24
C PRO A 43 19.02 -2.68 0.21
N LEU A 44 19.44 -3.93 0.37
CA LEU A 44 19.67 -4.63 1.63
C LEU A 44 20.70 -3.87 2.49
N ASN A 45 20.27 -2.86 3.24
CA ASN A 45 20.97 -2.32 4.44
C ASN A 45 20.11 -1.25 5.15
N SER A 46 18.89 -1.61 5.51
CA SER A 46 18.32 -1.16 6.77
C SER A 46 17.46 -2.30 7.28
N VAL A 47 17.75 -2.75 8.49
CA VAL A 47 17.14 -3.93 9.10
C VAL A 47 15.65 -3.66 9.30
N SER A 48 14.84 -4.08 8.34
CA SER A 48 13.51 -4.62 8.58
C SER A 48 13.37 -5.79 7.63
N SER A 49 13.88 -6.95 8.06
CA SER A 49 13.68 -8.23 7.40
C SER A 49 12.18 -8.48 7.31
N PHE A 50 11.60 -8.15 6.17
CA PHE A 50 10.52 -8.92 5.59
C PHE A 50 11.05 -9.51 4.30
N GLU A 51 12.07 -10.38 4.46
CA GLU A 51 12.23 -11.49 3.55
C GLU A 51 10.86 -12.19 3.46
N SER A 52 10.37 -12.24 2.24
CA SER A 52 9.34 -13.15 1.80
C SER A 52 9.85 -14.58 1.97
N GLU A 53 9.85 -15.04 3.20
CA GLU A 53 9.52 -16.42 3.51
C GLU A 53 8.01 -16.49 3.69
N ASP A 54 7.42 -17.64 3.38
CA ASP A 54 6.02 -18.03 3.61
C ASP A 54 5.60 -17.91 5.09
N ILE A 55 5.69 -16.73 5.67
CA ILE A 55 5.20 -16.43 7.00
C ILE A 55 3.76 -16.00 6.77
N LYS A 56 2.86 -16.99 6.83
CA LYS A 56 1.43 -16.81 7.07
C LYS A 56 1.27 -15.87 8.28
N LYS A 57 1.24 -14.55 8.05
CA LYS A 57 0.93 -13.60 9.11
C LYS A 57 -0.50 -13.91 9.53
N PRO A 58 -0.77 -14.22 10.82
CA PRO A 58 -2.11 -14.57 11.24
C PRO A 58 -3.01 -13.35 11.00
N VAL A 59 -3.99 -13.53 10.11
CA VAL A 59 -5.00 -12.51 9.83
C VAL A 59 -5.71 -12.22 11.15
N GLN A 60 -5.61 -10.98 11.65
CA GLN A 60 -6.30 -10.60 12.87
C GLN A 60 -7.80 -10.54 12.61
N TYR A 61 -8.55 -11.51 13.14
CA TYR A 61 -10.00 -11.57 13.01
C TYR A 61 -10.68 -11.22 14.35
N ARG A 62 -11.83 -10.53 14.29
CA ARG A 62 -12.64 -10.20 15.48
C ARG A 62 -13.53 -11.35 15.95
N THR A 63 -13.79 -12.32 15.07
CA THR A 63 -14.74 -13.42 15.29
C THR A 63 -14.17 -14.75 14.78
N ASN A 64 -14.34 -15.84 15.53
CA ASN A 64 -13.78 -17.16 15.22
C ASN A 64 -14.45 -17.90 14.03
N ALA A 65 -15.58 -17.42 13.52
CA ALA A 65 -16.41 -18.14 12.54
C ALA A 65 -15.68 -18.46 11.21
N PHE A 66 -14.66 -17.67 10.86
CA PHE A 66 -13.90 -17.82 9.61
C PHE A 66 -12.40 -18.01 9.84
N LYS A 67 -11.99 -18.36 11.07
CA LYS A 67 -10.58 -18.54 11.42
C LYS A 67 -9.89 -19.54 10.47
N ASP A 68 -10.48 -20.72 10.34
CA ASP A 68 -9.92 -21.81 9.55
C ASP A 68 -9.84 -21.49 8.06
N LEU A 69 -10.83 -20.75 7.54
CA LEU A 69 -10.82 -20.25 6.17
C LEU A 69 -9.66 -19.27 5.97
N LEU A 70 -9.51 -18.28 6.85
CA LEU A 70 -8.50 -17.22 6.72
C LEU A 70 -7.06 -17.71 6.90
N GLU A 71 -6.84 -18.76 7.69
CA GLU A 71 -5.49 -19.33 7.94
C GLU A 71 -5.00 -20.26 6.81
N ASN A 72 -5.93 -20.79 6.00
CA ASN A 72 -5.65 -21.79 4.97
C ASN A 72 -5.87 -21.31 3.53
N VAL A 73 -6.36 -20.08 3.33
CA VAL A 73 -6.48 -19.50 1.98
C VAL A 73 -5.09 -19.33 1.34
N GLN A 74 -4.95 -19.83 0.12
CA GLN A 74 -3.78 -19.56 -0.71
C GLN A 74 -3.81 -18.11 -1.20
N PRO A 75 -2.67 -17.41 -1.22
CA PRO A 75 -2.62 -16.05 -1.75
C PRO A 75 -3.05 -16.05 -3.22
N SER A 76 -3.76 -15.00 -3.62
CA SER A 76 -4.13 -14.80 -5.03
C SER A 76 -2.86 -14.71 -5.89
N PRO A 77 -2.86 -15.32 -7.10
CA PRO A 77 -1.75 -15.20 -8.03
C PRO A 77 -1.42 -13.73 -8.33
N PRO A 78 -0.16 -13.39 -8.64
CA PRO A 78 0.25 -12.02 -8.96
C PRO A 78 -0.47 -11.43 -10.18
N ASP A 79 -0.85 -12.29 -11.12
CA ASP A 79 -1.54 -11.93 -12.38
C ASP A 79 -3.08 -11.98 -12.26
N PHE A 80 -3.62 -12.12 -11.05
CA PHE A 80 -5.06 -12.21 -10.85
C PHE A 80 -5.75 -10.87 -11.10
N ASP A 81 -6.53 -10.77 -12.18
CA ASP A 81 -7.40 -9.64 -12.47
C ASP A 81 -8.80 -9.86 -11.86
N PRO A 82 -9.18 -9.09 -10.81
CA PRO A 82 -10.47 -9.24 -10.15
C PRO A 82 -11.66 -8.82 -11.03
N GLU A 83 -11.46 -7.92 -12.00
CA GLU A 83 -12.55 -7.53 -12.90
C GLU A 83 -12.82 -8.63 -13.92
N GLN A 84 -11.78 -9.20 -14.53
CA GLN A 84 -11.91 -10.33 -15.45
C GLN A 84 -12.57 -11.53 -14.77
N ALA A 85 -12.12 -11.90 -13.56
CA ALA A 85 -12.69 -13.03 -12.83
C ALA A 85 -14.20 -12.86 -12.51
N ARG A 86 -14.64 -11.62 -12.24
CA ARG A 86 -16.06 -11.31 -12.05
C ARG A 86 -16.85 -11.45 -13.35
N TRP A 87 -16.27 -11.01 -14.46
CA TRP A 87 -16.88 -11.16 -15.78
C TRP A 87 -17.00 -12.62 -16.18
N ASP A 88 -15.94 -13.41 -16.04
CA ASP A 88 -15.95 -14.85 -16.34
C ASP A 88 -17.01 -15.59 -15.52
N ALA A 89 -17.12 -15.28 -14.21
CA ALA A 89 -18.14 -15.87 -13.35
C ALA A 89 -19.57 -15.49 -13.75
N LEU A 90 -19.77 -14.28 -14.27
CA LEU A 90 -21.06 -13.85 -14.81
C LEU A 90 -21.36 -14.55 -16.14
N GLN A 91 -20.36 -14.72 -17.00
CA GLN A 91 -20.52 -15.45 -18.26
C GLN A 91 -20.88 -16.92 -18.01
N GLU A 92 -20.16 -17.60 -17.11
CA GLU A 92 -20.44 -18.98 -16.74
C GLU A 92 -21.83 -19.13 -16.10
N LYS A 93 -22.22 -18.19 -15.22
CA LYS A 93 -23.51 -18.24 -14.54
C LYS A 93 -24.70 -18.01 -15.48
N TYR A 94 -24.55 -17.10 -16.44
CA TYR A 94 -25.63 -16.69 -17.33
C TYR A 94 -25.52 -17.27 -18.75
N ASN A 95 -24.54 -18.14 -19.01
CA ASN A 95 -24.19 -18.69 -20.32
C ASN A 95 -24.14 -17.59 -21.41
N LEU A 96 -23.47 -16.47 -21.10
CA LEU A 96 -23.30 -15.33 -22.01
C LEU A 96 -22.22 -15.58 -23.05
#